data_AF-A0AAV2QKL1-F1
#
_entry.id   AF-A0AAV2QKL1-F1
#
_cell.length_a   1.000
_cell.length_b   1.000
_cell.length_c   1.000
_cell.angle_alpha   90.00
_cell.angle_beta   90.00
_cell.angle_gamma   90.00
#
_symmetry.space_group_name_H-M   'P 1'
#
loop_
_entity.id
_entity.type
_entity.pdbx_description
1 polymer ?
#
loop_
_entity_poly.entity_id
_entity_poly.type
_entity_poly.pdbx_seq_one_letter_code
_entity_poly.pdbx_strand_id
1 'polypeptide(L)'
;MINSSLSAGGNAHIFFRNFSQGKLDEAAGGELCLSPYVRGLADGTWANRVSHLRSYVTFTTYYGASDFPVQLGVLLRFIAFLGRGPYTYRSVTNLLASIRWFNSFLAPSSTKVFEAVLVKAALKGLKEQLSRPVRQKLPFSVEHLKCYYVLDFSDVKQLACWCAMLLAFFGCFRLSNLVVN
;
A
#
# COMPACT_ATOMS: atom_id res chain seq x y z
N MET A 1 -5.33 -43.43 18.42
CA MET A 1 -5.98 -42.13 18.66
C MET A 1 -5.18 -41.02 17.98
N ILE A 2 -5.27 -40.84 16.66
CA ILE A 2 -4.88 -39.59 15.99
C ILE A 2 -5.72 -39.48 14.72
N ASN A 3 -6.66 -38.54 14.69
CA ASN A 3 -7.15 -37.93 13.45
C ASN A 3 -7.95 -36.67 13.81
N SER A 4 -7.28 -35.53 13.75
CA SER A 4 -7.90 -34.20 13.78
C SER A 4 -7.01 -33.22 13.02
N SER A 5 -6.96 -33.39 11.70
CA SER A 5 -6.32 -32.47 10.77
C SER A 5 -7.22 -32.25 9.55
N LEU A 6 -8.39 -31.65 9.77
CA LEU A 6 -9.18 -31.08 8.67
C LEU A 6 -9.90 -29.81 9.12
N SER A 7 -9.81 -28.81 8.24
CA SER A 7 -10.64 -27.60 8.18
C SER A 7 -10.22 -26.36 9.00
N ALA A 8 -8.99 -25.87 8.79
CA ALA A 8 -8.65 -24.47 9.09
C ALA A 8 -8.38 -23.61 7.82
N GLY A 9 -8.15 -24.24 6.66
CA GLY A 9 -7.77 -23.54 5.43
C GLY A 9 -8.92 -22.93 4.61
N GLY A 10 -10.17 -23.38 4.81
CA GLY A 10 -11.32 -22.92 4.00
C GLY A 10 -11.82 -21.53 4.36
N ASN A 11 -11.76 -21.15 5.64
CA ASN A 11 -12.36 -19.90 6.13
C ASN A 11 -11.49 -18.66 5.85
N ALA A 12 -10.16 -18.81 5.83
CA ALA A 12 -9.25 -17.71 5.52
C ALA A 12 -9.43 -17.22 4.08
N HIS A 13 -9.56 -18.14 3.13
CA HIS A 13 -9.69 -17.82 1.70
C HIS A 13 -11.00 -17.11 1.37
N ILE A 14 -12.10 -17.44 2.07
CA ILE A 14 -13.39 -16.76 1.95
C ILE A 14 -13.35 -15.38 2.64
N PHE A 15 -12.70 -15.28 3.80
CA PHE A 15 -12.51 -14.03 4.52
C PHE A 15 -11.70 -13.00 3.71
N PHE A 16 -10.59 -13.41 3.08
CA PHE A 16 -9.79 -12.53 2.21
C PHE A 16 -10.52 -12.12 0.94
N ARG A 17 -11.40 -12.98 0.41
CA ARG A 17 -12.25 -12.66 -0.75
C ARG A 17 -13.29 -11.59 -0.39
N ASN A 18 -13.88 -11.66 0.80
CA ASN A 18 -14.81 -10.65 1.32
C ASN A 18 -14.08 -9.34 1.70
N PHE A 19 -12.86 -9.41 2.24
CA PHE A 19 -11.99 -8.26 2.54
C PHE A 19 -11.51 -7.54 1.26
N SER A 20 -11.31 -8.30 0.18
CA SER A 20 -10.97 -7.80 -1.17
C SER A 20 -12.13 -7.03 -1.84
N GLN A 21 -13.38 -7.47 -1.61
CA GLN A 21 -14.58 -6.88 -2.20
C GLN A 21 -15.13 -5.63 -1.49
N GLY A 22 -14.43 -5.10 -0.47
CA GLY A 22 -14.84 -3.85 0.19
C GLY A 22 -16.03 -3.99 1.14
N LYS A 23 -16.47 -5.22 1.45
CA LYS A 23 -17.43 -5.48 2.54
C LYS A 23 -16.68 -5.51 3.87
N LEU A 24 -16.41 -4.33 4.43
CA LEU A 24 -15.77 -4.18 5.74
C LEU A 24 -16.71 -4.57 6.89
N ASP A 25 -18.03 -4.47 6.68
CA ASP A 25 -19.00 -4.55 7.78
C ASP A 25 -19.65 -5.93 7.96
N GLU A 26 -19.74 -6.77 6.91
CA GLU A 26 -20.44 -8.06 6.98
C GLU A 26 -19.55 -9.26 7.39
N ALA A 27 -18.22 -9.12 7.35
CA ALA A 27 -17.31 -10.18 7.77
C ALA A 27 -17.00 -10.15 9.29
N ALA A 28 -17.68 -9.29 10.04
CA ALA A 28 -17.51 -9.10 11.49
C ALA A 28 -18.19 -10.19 12.36
N GLY A 29 -18.35 -11.41 11.84
CA GLY A 29 -18.73 -12.59 12.63
C GLY A 29 -17.57 -13.19 13.42
N GLY A 30 -16.36 -12.67 13.24
CA GLY A 30 -15.20 -12.97 14.08
C GLY A 30 -14.35 -11.72 14.18
N GLU A 31 -14.41 -11.04 15.33
CA GLU A 31 -13.53 -9.93 15.66
C GLU A 31 -12.07 -10.39 15.55
N LEU A 32 -11.45 -10.18 14.38
CA LEU A 32 -10.00 -10.09 14.34
C LEU A 32 -9.63 -8.92 15.25
N CYS A 33 -8.84 -9.21 16.28
CA CYS A 33 -8.32 -8.31 17.31
C CYS A 33 -7.37 -7.21 16.75
N LEU A 34 -7.59 -6.78 15.50
CA LEU A 34 -6.87 -5.75 14.78
C LEU A 34 -7.42 -4.34 15.08
N SER A 35 -8.60 -4.23 15.69
CA SER A 35 -9.28 -2.94 15.94
C SER A 35 -8.40 -1.88 16.65
N PRO A 36 -7.58 -2.21 17.68
CA PRO A 36 -6.67 -1.24 18.28
C PRO A 36 -5.52 -0.85 17.34
N TYR A 37 -5.00 -1.80 16.58
CA TYR A 37 -3.87 -1.60 15.66
C TYR A 37 -4.26 -0.80 14.41
N VAL A 38 -5.47 -1.01 13.90
CA VAL A 38 -6.05 -0.24 12.79
C VAL A 38 -6.30 1.20 13.24
N ARG A 39 -6.85 1.41 14.43
CA ARG A 39 -7.05 2.75 15.01
C ARG A 39 -5.74 3.51 15.26
N GLY A 40 -4.63 2.81 15.43
CA GLY A 40 -3.30 3.42 15.54
C GLY A 40 -2.69 3.89 14.20
N LEU A 41 -3.33 3.59 13.07
CA LEU A 41 -2.85 3.98 11.74
C LEU A 41 -3.69 5.11 11.17
N ALA A 42 -3.06 6.05 10.47
CA ALA A 42 -3.79 7.01 9.64
C ALA A 42 -4.55 6.28 8.53
N ASP A 43 -5.75 6.75 8.17
CA ASP A 43 -6.65 6.11 7.21
C ASP A 43 -5.97 5.82 5.86
N GLY A 44 -5.17 6.78 5.36
CA GLY A 44 -4.40 6.60 4.13
C GLY A 44 -3.37 5.47 4.22
N THR A 45 -2.79 5.23 5.39
CA THR A 45 -1.85 4.13 5.61
C THR A 45 -2.58 2.79 5.67
N TRP A 46 -3.74 2.74 6.32
CA TRP A 46 -4.57 1.54 6.35
C TRP A 46 -5.06 1.16 4.95
N ALA A 47 -5.63 2.11 4.22
CA ALA A 47 -6.08 1.91 2.85
C ALA A 47 -4.95 1.41 1.94
N ASN A 48 -3.75 1.97 2.08
CA ASN A 48 -2.58 1.54 1.31
C ASN A 48 -2.16 0.09 1.66
N ARG A 49 -2.15 -0.26 2.96
CA ARG A 49 -1.86 -1.64 3.40
C ARG A 49 -2.89 -2.64 2.86
N VAL A 50 -4.19 -2.30 2.88
CA VAL A 50 -5.24 -3.15 2.31
C VAL A 50 -5.05 -3.34 0.80
N SER A 51 -4.71 -2.27 0.06
CA SER A 51 -4.40 -2.35 -1.38
C SER A 51 -3.21 -3.27 -1.67
N HIS A 52 -2.15 -3.18 -0.86
CA HIS A 52 -1.00 -4.08 -0.94
C HIS A 52 -1.37 -5.54 -0.66
N LEU A 53 -2.20 -5.78 0.36
CA LEU A 53 -2.69 -7.12 0.68
C LEU A 53 -3.50 -7.72 -0.48
N ARG A 54 -4.42 -6.94 -1.06
CA ARG A 54 -5.21 -7.38 -2.24
C ARG A 54 -4.32 -7.76 -3.41
N SER A 55 -3.29 -6.97 -3.69
CA SER A 55 -2.32 -7.27 -4.75
C SER A 55 -1.61 -8.61 -4.51
N TYR A 56 -1.23 -8.90 -3.26
CA TYR A 56 -0.60 -10.16 -2.89
C TYR A 56 -1.55 -11.35 -2.99
N VAL A 57 -2.76 -11.25 -2.41
CA VAL A 57 -3.79 -12.29 -2.46
C VAL A 57 -4.18 -12.61 -3.90
N THR A 58 -4.26 -11.59 -4.76
CA THR A 58 -4.55 -11.78 -6.19
C THR A 58 -3.45 -12.60 -6.87
N PHE A 59 -2.19 -12.30 -6.55
CA PHE A 59 -1.05 -13.07 -7.05
C PHE A 59 -1.08 -14.52 -6.57
N THR A 60 -1.24 -14.75 -5.27
CA THR A 60 -1.25 -16.11 -4.70
C THR A 60 -2.45 -16.92 -5.22
N THR A 61 -3.63 -16.31 -5.34
CA THR A 61 -4.81 -16.93 -5.96
C THR A 61 -4.52 -17.34 -7.41
N TYR A 62 -3.93 -16.44 -8.21
CA TYR A 62 -3.61 -16.72 -9.61
C TYR A 62 -2.60 -17.87 -9.78
N TYR A 63 -1.60 -17.96 -8.89
CA TYR A 63 -0.56 -18.99 -8.93
C TYR A 63 -0.88 -20.23 -8.07
N GLY A 64 -2.07 -20.32 -7.47
CA GLY A 64 -2.49 -21.45 -6.63
C GLY A 64 -1.64 -21.64 -5.37
N ALA A 65 -1.09 -20.55 -4.82
CA ALA A 65 -0.26 -20.57 -3.61
C ALA A 65 -1.07 -20.20 -2.35
N SER A 66 -0.62 -20.65 -1.18
CA SER A 66 -1.22 -20.25 0.10
C SER A 66 -0.88 -18.78 0.42
N ASP A 67 -1.89 -18.00 0.80
CA ASP A 67 -1.72 -16.59 1.21
C ASP A 67 -0.88 -16.48 2.49
N PHE A 68 -1.24 -17.24 3.53
CA PHE A 68 -0.57 -17.26 4.82
C PHE A 68 -0.50 -18.68 5.37
N PRO A 69 0.57 -19.08 6.08
CA PRO A 69 1.83 -18.35 6.30
C PRO A 69 2.60 -18.09 5.00
N VAL A 70 3.25 -16.92 4.90
CA VAL A 70 4.05 -16.57 3.72
C VAL A 70 5.27 -17.49 3.63
N GLN A 71 5.33 -18.29 2.57
CA GLN A 71 6.45 -19.18 2.29
C GLN A 71 7.56 -18.46 1.51
N LEU A 72 8.81 -18.85 1.75
CA LEU A 72 9.97 -18.24 1.09
C LEU A 72 9.91 -18.31 -0.43
N GLY A 73 9.53 -19.47 -0.99
CA GLY A 73 9.42 -19.65 -2.44
C GLY A 73 8.34 -18.75 -3.07
N VAL A 74 7.19 -18.61 -2.40
CA VAL A 74 6.09 -17.75 -2.86
C VAL A 74 6.50 -16.28 -2.79
N LEU A 75 7.17 -15.87 -1.71
CA LEU A 75 7.67 -14.51 -1.53
C LEU A 75 8.69 -14.12 -2.61
N LEU A 76 9.64 -15.00 -2.92
CA LEU A 76 10.64 -14.74 -3.97
C LEU A 76 10.01 -14.62 -5.36
N ARG A 77 9.04 -15.49 -5.69
CA ARG A 77 8.28 -15.39 -6.95
C ARG A 77 7.48 -14.10 -7.02
N PHE A 78 6.89 -13.69 -5.91
CA PHE A 78 6.16 -12.44 -5.83
C PHE A 78 7.07 -11.22 -6.04
N ILE A 79 8.25 -11.19 -5.43
CA ILE A 79 9.26 -10.14 -5.67
C ILE A 79 9.66 -10.09 -7.14
N ALA A 80 9.92 -11.25 -7.76
CA ALA A 80 10.26 -11.33 -9.17
C ALA A 80 9.10 -10.88 -10.08
N PHE A 81 7.85 -11.18 -9.71
CA PHE A 81 6.65 -10.69 -10.41
C PHE A 81 6.55 -9.16 -10.34
N LEU A 82 6.75 -8.57 -9.15
CA LEU A 82 6.72 -7.11 -8.98
C LEU A 82 7.79 -6.39 -9.81
N GLY A 83 8.96 -7.01 -10.01
CA GLY A 83 10.03 -6.45 -10.86
C GLY A 83 9.70 -6.37 -12.35
N ARG A 84 8.71 -7.13 -12.84
CA ARG A 84 8.19 -7.01 -14.21
C ARG A 84 7.08 -5.97 -14.34
N GLY A 85 6.52 -5.51 -13.22
CA GLY A 85 5.41 -4.56 -13.19
C GLY A 85 5.86 -3.09 -13.26
N PRO A 86 4.90 -2.15 -13.23
CA PRO A 86 5.18 -0.71 -13.25
C PRO A 86 5.65 -0.15 -11.90
N TYR A 87 6.10 -1.00 -10.97
CA TYR A 87 6.43 -0.59 -9.61
C TYR A 87 7.80 0.07 -9.52
N THR A 88 7.92 1.07 -8.65
CA THR A 88 9.23 1.57 -8.21
C THR A 88 9.78 0.67 -7.11
N TYR A 89 11.10 0.66 -6.91
CA TYR A 89 11.72 -0.08 -5.80
C TYR A 89 11.09 0.28 -4.45
N ARG A 90 10.83 1.57 -4.19
CA ARG A 90 10.17 2.05 -2.96
C ARG A 90 8.75 1.50 -2.81
N SER A 91 7.99 1.45 -3.90
CA SER A 91 6.64 0.87 -3.89
C SER A 91 6.70 -0.61 -3.51
N VAL A 92 7.65 -1.37 -4.07
CA VAL A 92 7.82 -2.79 -3.74
C VAL A 92 8.19 -2.98 -2.27
N THR A 93 9.14 -2.21 -1.72
CA THR A 93 9.51 -2.34 -0.31
C THR A 93 8.36 -1.99 0.63
N ASN A 94 7.54 -0.98 0.29
CA ASN A 94 6.35 -0.62 1.07
C ASN A 94 5.28 -1.72 1.03
N LEU A 95 5.11 -2.34 -0.14
CA LEU A 95 4.19 -3.45 -0.34
C LEU A 95 4.63 -4.66 0.51
N LEU A 96 5.91 -5.04 0.45
CA LEU A 96 6.45 -6.13 1.26
C LEU A 96 6.38 -5.85 2.77
N ALA A 97 6.60 -4.60 3.20
CA ALA A 97 6.43 -4.21 4.59
C ALA A 97 4.95 -4.34 5.04
N SER A 98 4.00 -4.14 4.13
CA SER A 98 2.58 -4.34 4.41
C SER A 98 2.24 -5.81 4.56
N ILE A 99 2.78 -6.68 3.68
CA ILE A 99 2.59 -8.13 3.79
C ILE A 99 3.25 -8.67 5.06
N ARG A 100 4.48 -8.23 5.39
CA ARG A 100 5.16 -8.60 6.64
C ARG A 100 4.31 -8.25 7.86
N TRP A 101 3.68 -7.07 7.84
CA TRP A 101 2.77 -6.64 8.90
C TRP A 101 1.59 -7.62 9.03
N PHE A 102 0.84 -7.89 7.96
CA PHE A 102 -0.27 -8.88 8.01
C PHE A 102 0.19 -10.28 8.41
N ASN A 103 1.33 -10.74 7.89
CA ASN A 103 1.90 -12.04 8.22
C ASN A 103 2.27 -12.15 9.70
N SER A 104 2.71 -11.05 10.34
CA SER A 104 3.01 -11.05 11.78
C SER A 104 1.78 -11.26 12.66
N PHE A 105 0.59 -10.86 12.20
CA PHE A 105 -0.67 -11.12 12.92
C PHE A 105 -1.22 -12.53 12.65
N LEU A 106 -1.15 -12.98 11.40
CA LEU A 106 -1.80 -14.22 10.98
C LEU A 106 -0.93 -15.46 11.19
N ALA A 107 0.39 -15.30 11.10
CA ALA A 107 1.36 -16.38 11.25
C ALA A 107 2.70 -15.89 11.84
N PRO A 108 2.74 -15.52 13.12
CA PRO A 108 3.91 -14.90 13.77
C PRO A 108 5.21 -15.70 13.58
N SER A 109 5.12 -17.03 13.62
CA SER A 109 6.24 -17.97 13.48
C SER A 109 6.94 -17.90 12.11
N SER A 110 6.25 -17.42 11.07
CA SER A 110 6.77 -17.34 9.70
C SER A 110 7.44 -16.01 9.35
N THR A 111 7.44 -15.03 10.26
CA THR A 111 7.95 -13.67 9.97
C THR A 111 9.43 -13.63 9.60
N LYS A 112 10.23 -14.60 10.06
CA LYS A 112 11.66 -14.73 9.74
C LYS A 112 11.93 -14.93 8.25
N VAL A 113 10.95 -15.39 7.47
CA VAL A 113 11.07 -15.58 6.01
C VAL A 113 11.46 -14.28 5.30
N PHE A 114 10.98 -13.13 5.78
CA PHE A 114 11.30 -11.81 5.20
C PHE A 114 12.75 -11.38 5.45
N GLU A 115 13.46 -12.03 6.38
CA GLU A 115 14.85 -11.71 6.75
C GLU A 115 15.85 -12.66 6.10
N ALA A 116 15.36 -13.68 5.37
CA ALA A 116 16.18 -14.64 4.66
C ALA A 116 17.14 -13.94 3.69
N VAL A 117 18.37 -14.46 3.60
CA VAL A 117 19.43 -13.93 2.73
C VAL A 117 18.95 -13.84 1.28
N LEU A 118 18.19 -14.83 0.81
CA LEU A 118 17.62 -14.85 -0.54
C LEU A 118 16.68 -13.67 -0.80
N VAL A 119 15.89 -13.25 0.18
CA VAL A 119 14.99 -12.08 0.05
C VAL A 119 15.81 -10.80 -0.08
N LYS A 120 16.86 -10.66 0.74
CA LYS A 120 17.79 -9.51 0.66
C LYS A 120 18.50 -9.46 -0.69
N ALA A 121 18.96 -10.60 -1.20
CA ALA A 121 19.58 -10.71 -2.51
C ALA A 121 18.60 -10.35 -3.64
N ALA A 122 17.37 -10.88 -3.60
CA ALA A 122 16.33 -10.56 -4.57
C ALA A 122 15.99 -9.06 -4.56
N LEU A 123 15.89 -8.44 -3.39
CA LEU A 123 15.67 -6.99 -3.27
C LEU A 123 16.84 -6.16 -3.80
N LYS A 124 18.08 -6.62 -3.58
CA LYS A 124 19.26 -5.93 -4.13
C LYS A 124 19.24 -5.96 -5.67
N GLY A 125 19.03 -7.13 -6.27
CA GLY A 125 18.91 -7.24 -7.73
C GLY A 125 17.72 -6.42 -8.27
N LEU A 126 16.60 -6.42 -7.56
CA LEU A 126 15.44 -5.61 -7.91
C LEU A 126 15.74 -4.10 -7.86
N LYS A 127 16.52 -3.65 -6.87
CA LYS A 127 16.92 -2.24 -6.75
C LYS A 127 17.74 -1.81 -7.96
N GLU A 128 18.66 -2.65 -8.41
CA GLU A 128 19.49 -2.41 -9.60
C GLU A 128 18.60 -2.37 -10.85
N GLN A 129 17.69 -3.34 -11.01
CA GLN A 129 16.75 -3.40 -12.14
C GLN A 129 15.78 -2.21 -12.19
N LEU A 130 15.27 -1.75 -11.04
CA LEU A 130 14.27 -0.68 -10.93
C LEU A 130 14.89 0.68 -10.65
N SER A 131 16.20 0.84 -10.80
CA SER A 131 16.93 2.09 -10.60
C SER A 131 16.57 3.13 -11.68
N ARG A 132 15.34 3.66 -11.60
CA ARG A 132 14.90 4.76 -12.44
C ARG A 132 15.27 6.08 -11.75
N PRO A 133 15.67 7.11 -12.52
CA PRO A 133 15.85 8.44 -11.96
C PRO A 133 14.55 8.89 -11.30
N VAL A 134 14.65 9.42 -10.09
CA VAL A 134 13.48 9.92 -9.34
C VAL A 134 12.88 11.05 -10.16
N ARG A 135 11.61 10.89 -10.55
CA ARG A 135 10.87 11.94 -11.26
C ARG A 135 10.49 13.03 -10.26
N GLN A 136 11.36 14.01 -10.10
CA GLN A 136 11.08 15.20 -9.31
C GLN A 136 10.17 16.13 -10.11
N LYS A 137 9.07 16.60 -9.51
CA LYS A 137 8.29 17.69 -10.09
C LYS A 137 9.11 18.97 -10.03
N LEU A 138 9.07 19.76 -11.10
CA LEU A 138 9.73 21.08 -11.12
C LEU A 138 9.20 21.94 -9.97
N PRO A 139 10.05 22.78 -9.36
CA PRO A 139 9.63 23.64 -8.28
C PRO A 139 8.56 24.61 -8.77
N PHE A 140 7.53 24.80 -7.95
CA PHE A 140 6.57 25.88 -8.14
C PHE A 140 7.31 27.21 -7.94
N SER A 141 7.32 28.08 -8.95
CA SER A 141 8.10 29.32 -8.99
C SER A 141 7.20 30.56 -9.00
N VAL A 142 7.79 31.72 -8.67
CA VAL A 142 7.09 33.03 -8.65
C VAL A 142 6.41 33.35 -9.99
N GLU A 143 6.98 32.88 -11.11
CA GLU A 143 6.38 33.06 -12.44
C GLU A 143 4.98 32.43 -12.54
N HIS A 144 4.72 31.34 -11.82
CA HIS A 144 3.40 30.73 -11.79
C HIS A 144 2.37 31.58 -11.03
N LEU A 145 2.81 32.43 -10.10
CA LEU A 145 1.93 33.36 -9.37
C LEU A 145 1.51 34.57 -10.21
N LYS A 146 2.26 34.87 -11.29
CA LYS A 146 1.90 35.91 -12.27
C LYS A 146 0.65 35.57 -13.09
N CYS A 147 0.06 34.39 -12.93
CA CYS A 147 -1.24 34.07 -13.52
C CYS A 147 -2.37 35.01 -13.07
N TYR A 148 -2.16 35.83 -12.02
CA TYR A 148 -3.11 36.86 -11.60
C TYR A 148 -3.49 37.85 -12.71
N TYR A 149 -2.62 38.06 -13.71
CA TYR A 149 -2.92 38.94 -14.85
C TYR A 149 -4.01 38.40 -15.78
N VAL A 150 -4.31 37.10 -15.70
CA VAL A 150 -5.26 36.42 -16.59
C VAL A 150 -6.49 35.92 -15.80
N LEU A 151 -6.51 36.14 -14.48
CA LEU A 151 -7.59 35.70 -13.59
C LEU A 151 -8.75 36.69 -13.62
N ASP A 152 -9.97 36.18 -13.73
CA ASP A 152 -11.18 36.97 -13.52
C ASP A 152 -11.49 37.03 -12.02
N PHE A 153 -11.28 38.20 -11.42
CA PHE A 153 -11.57 38.45 -10.01
C PHE A 153 -13.08 38.46 -9.68
N SER A 154 -13.94 38.47 -10.70
CA SER A 154 -15.38 38.34 -10.52
C SER A 154 -15.81 36.89 -10.29
N ASP A 155 -14.98 35.92 -10.71
CA ASP A 155 -15.21 34.50 -10.48
C ASP A 155 -14.58 34.05 -9.16
N VAL A 156 -15.44 33.78 -8.18
CA VAL A 156 -15.07 33.32 -6.84
C VAL A 156 -14.22 32.04 -6.89
N LYS A 157 -14.41 31.16 -7.88
CA LYS A 157 -13.63 29.91 -7.99
C LYS A 157 -12.20 30.18 -8.42
N GLN A 158 -12.02 31.08 -9.38
CA GLN A 158 -10.72 31.52 -9.85
C GLN A 158 -9.95 32.23 -8.75
N LEU A 159 -10.62 33.12 -8.02
CA LEU A 159 -10.03 33.81 -6.87
C LEU A 159 -9.62 32.84 -5.75
N ALA A 160 -10.49 31.87 -5.42
CA ALA A 160 -10.17 30.84 -4.42
C ALA A 160 -8.97 29.98 -4.83
N CYS A 161 -8.87 29.60 -6.11
CA CYS A 161 -7.74 28.85 -6.65
C CYS A 161 -6.43 29.64 -6.54
N TRP A 162 -6.46 30.93 -6.84
CA TRP A 162 -5.30 31.81 -6.71
C TRP A 162 -4.86 31.98 -5.24
N CYS A 163 -5.79 32.21 -4.32
CA CYS A 163 -5.51 32.24 -2.88
C CYS A 163 -4.89 30.92 -2.39
N ALA A 164 -5.40 29.77 -2.86
CA ALA A 164 -4.83 28.47 -2.52
C ALA A 164 -3.40 28.30 -3.06
N MET A 165 -3.09 28.79 -4.26
CA MET A 165 -1.73 28.80 -4.81
C MET A 165 -0.77 29.67 -4.00
N LEU A 166 -1.21 30.84 -3.54
CA LEU A 166 -0.42 31.71 -2.67
C LEU A 166 -0.12 31.05 -1.33
N LEU A 167 -1.16 30.48 -0.69
CA LEU A 167 -1.00 29.74 0.56
C LEU A 167 -0.10 28.51 0.39
N ALA A 168 -0.21 27.79 -0.73
CA ALA A 168 0.67 26.67 -1.05
C ALA A 168 2.13 27.10 -1.21
N PHE A 169 2.37 28.20 -1.93
CA PHE A 169 3.72 28.69 -2.24
C PHE A 169 4.42 29.29 -1.00
N PHE A 170 3.75 30.18 -0.28
CA PHE A 170 4.35 30.84 0.90
C PHE A 170 4.28 29.98 2.16
N GLY A 171 3.22 29.18 2.32
CA GLY A 171 3.04 28.30 3.47
C GLY A 171 3.68 26.92 3.31
N CYS A 172 4.23 26.60 2.13
CA CYS A 172 4.76 25.27 1.79
C CYS A 172 3.77 24.13 2.12
N PHE A 173 2.46 24.41 2.04
CA PHE A 173 1.43 23.47 2.43
C PHE A 173 1.29 22.34 1.41
N ARG A 174 0.99 21.13 1.91
CA ARG A 174 0.62 19.99 1.07
C ARG A 174 -0.81 20.19 0.57
N LEU A 175 -1.15 19.61 -0.58
CA LEU A 175 -2.52 19.68 -1.10
C LEU A 175 -3.57 19.19 -0.08
N SER A 176 -3.24 18.14 0.70
CA SER A 176 -4.10 17.62 1.78
C SER A 176 -4.39 18.60 2.91
N ASN A 177 -3.60 19.67 3.03
CA ASN A 177 -3.81 20.71 4.03
C ASN A 177 -4.64 21.88 3.48
N LEU A 178 -4.71 22.01 2.16
CA LEU A 178 -5.40 23.10 1.46
C LEU A 178 -6.82 22.71 1.07
N VAL A 179 -7.07 21.41 0.90
CA VAL A 179 -8.38 20.86 0.56
C VAL A 179 -8.95 20.19 1.79
N VAL A 180 -10.15 20.60 2.18
CA VAL A 180 -10.97 19.85 3.13
C VAL A 180 -11.54 18.67 2.36
N ASN A 181 -11.08 17.45 2.68
CA ASN A 181 -11.68 16.22 2.17
C ASN A 181 -12.98 15.90 2.91
#